data_AF-A0A1C3JZ41-F1
#
_entry.id   AF-A0A1C3JZ41-F1
#
_cell.length_a   1.000
_cell.length_b   1.000
_cell.length_c   1.000
_cell.angle_alpha   90.00
_cell.angle_beta   90.00
_cell.angle_gamma   90.00
#
_symmetry.space_group_name_H-M   'P 1'
#
loop_
_entity.id
_entity.type
_entity.pdbx_description
1 polymer ?
#
loop_
_entity_poly.entity_id
_entity_poly.type
_entity_poly.pdbx_seq_one_letter_code
_entity_poly.pdbx_strand_id
1 'polypeptide(L)'
;MASKLPLDTLIGLARESTDDAARRLGQLQGARQHAAQQLGMLQDYRQDYLEKLQQAMQGGMPAADCYNYQRFIATLDEAIHQQMLVLGRADEQLEGGKVKWREEKRRLNSFDALLVRQERAEAIVENRREQRANDEFAARLMRHPAGVH
;
A
#
# COMPACT_ATOMS: atom_id res chain seq x y z
N MET A 1 2.84 -10.15 32.45
CA MET A 1 2.16 -11.16 31.62
C MET A 1 0.85 -10.62 31.02
N ALA A 2 -0.12 -10.12 31.80
CA ALA A 2 -1.42 -9.67 31.26
C ALA A 2 -1.39 -8.41 30.36
N SER A 3 -0.39 -7.52 30.45
CA SER A 3 -0.30 -6.31 29.62
C SER A 3 0.30 -6.52 28.22
N LYS A 4 0.97 -7.66 27.98
CA LYS A 4 1.66 -7.96 26.70
C LYS A 4 0.70 -8.52 25.64
N LEU A 5 -0.24 -9.38 26.07
CA LEU A 5 -1.25 -10.02 25.22
C LEU A 5 -2.15 -9.03 24.43
N PRO A 6 -2.62 -7.91 25.01
CA PRO A 6 -3.40 -6.92 24.27
C PRO A 6 -2.58 -6.20 23.21
N LEU A 7 -1.31 -5.88 23.50
CA LEU A 7 -0.43 -5.17 22.57
C LEU A 7 0.00 -6.06 21.41
N ASP A 8 0.35 -7.32 21.68
CA ASP A 8 0.69 -8.30 20.65
C ASP A 8 -0.48 -8.52 19.66
N THR A 9 -1.71 -8.56 20.19
CA THR A 9 -2.92 -8.67 19.37
C THR A 9 -3.13 -7.43 18.50
N LEU A 10 -2.95 -6.23 19.04
CA LEU A 10 -3.05 -4.98 18.30
C LEU A 10 -1.99 -4.87 17.19
N ILE A 11 -0.77 -5.35 17.45
CA ILE A 11 0.29 -5.45 16.44
C ILE A 11 -0.11 -6.43 15.34
N GLY A 12 -0.63 -7.60 15.70
CA GLY A 12 -1.13 -8.58 14.73
C GLY A 12 -2.18 -7.99 13.79
N LEU A 13 -3.20 -7.34 14.35
CA LEU A 13 -4.26 -6.67 13.58
C LEU A 13 -3.72 -5.54 12.69
N ALA A 14 -2.77 -4.74 13.20
CA ALA A 14 -2.16 -3.66 12.43
C ALA A 14 -1.28 -4.18 11.28
N ARG A 15 -0.60 -5.31 11.46
CA ARG A 15 0.16 -6.00 10.40
C ARG A 15 -0.78 -6.48 9.30
N GLU A 16 -1.83 -7.21 9.68
CA GLU A 16 -2.83 -7.70 8.73
C GLU A 16 -3.49 -6.55 7.95
N SER A 17 -3.87 -5.48 8.63
CA SER A 17 -4.45 -4.27 7.99
C SER A 17 -3.46 -3.60 7.02
N THR A 18 -2.17 -3.56 7.38
CA THR A 18 -1.12 -3.01 6.50
C THR A 18 -0.93 -3.88 5.25
N ASP A 19 -0.94 -5.20 5.41
CA ASP A 19 -0.78 -6.16 4.32
C ASP A 19 -2.00 -6.13 3.38
N ASP A 20 -3.21 -6.02 3.93
CA ASP A 20 -4.43 -5.81 3.16
C ASP A 20 -4.40 -4.52 2.36
N ALA A 21 -3.98 -3.42 2.99
CA ALA A 21 -3.82 -2.15 2.30
C ALA A 21 -2.78 -2.24 1.16
N ALA A 22 -1.69 -2.99 1.36
CA ALA A 22 -0.67 -3.23 0.33
C ALA A 22 -1.22 -4.07 -0.84
N ARG A 23 -1.96 -5.15 -0.54
CA ARG A 23 -2.65 -5.96 -1.57
C ARG A 23 -3.61 -5.11 -2.38
N ARG A 24 -4.41 -4.28 -1.72
CA ARG A 24 -5.35 -3.37 -2.37
C ARG A 24 -4.64 -2.35 -3.25
N LEU A 25 -3.51 -1.81 -2.79
CA LEU A 25 -2.69 -0.89 -3.57
C LEU A 25 -2.18 -1.52 -4.86
N GLY A 26 -1.74 -2.78 -4.81
CA GLY A 26 -1.35 -3.55 -6.00
C GLY A 26 -2.49 -3.70 -7.01
N GLN A 27 -3.71 -4.00 -6.54
CA GLN A 27 -4.89 -4.07 -7.41
C GLN A 27 -5.22 -2.72 -8.06
N LEU A 28 -5.14 -1.63 -7.30
CA LEU A 28 -5.39 -0.27 -7.80
C LEU A 28 -4.35 0.12 -8.87
N GLN A 29 -3.08 -0.20 -8.63
CA GLN A 29 -2.02 0.03 -9.60
C GLN A 29 -2.25 -0.77 -10.90
N GLY A 30 -2.66 -2.03 -10.78
CA GLY A 30 -3.02 -2.86 -11.93
C GLY A 30 -4.21 -2.28 -12.72
N ALA A 31 -5.27 -1.84 -12.03
CA ALA A 31 -6.44 -1.23 -12.65
C ALA A 31 -6.07 0.06 -13.41
N ARG A 32 -5.23 0.91 -12.82
CA ARG A 32 -4.72 2.14 -13.45
C ARG A 32 -3.85 1.83 -14.67
N GLN A 33 -2.97 0.84 -14.59
CA GLN A 33 -2.15 0.41 -15.72
C GLN A 33 -3.01 -0.12 -16.88
N HIS A 34 -4.00 -0.96 -16.59
CA HIS A 34 -4.95 -1.43 -17.60
C HIS A 34 -5.72 -0.28 -18.24
N ALA A 35 -6.20 0.68 -17.44
CA ALA A 35 -6.90 1.85 -17.97
C ALA A 35 -6.02 2.70 -18.90
N ALA A 36 -4.75 2.89 -18.54
CA ALA A 36 -3.78 3.62 -19.35
C ALA A 36 -3.45 2.88 -20.66
N GLN A 37 -3.31 1.55 -20.61
CA GLN A 37 -3.09 0.73 -21.81
C GLN A 37 -4.27 0.81 -22.78
N GLN A 38 -5.51 0.69 -22.28
CA GLN A 38 -6.71 0.84 -23.10
C GLN A 38 -6.81 2.24 -23.73
N LEU A 39 -6.46 3.29 -22.99
CA LEU A 39 -6.40 4.65 -23.53
C LEU A 39 -5.39 4.77 -24.67
N GLY A 40 -4.19 4.23 -24.49
CA GLY A 40 -3.16 4.22 -25.54
C GLY A 40 -3.62 3.50 -26.79
N MET A 41 -4.21 2.30 -26.65
CA MET A 41 -4.74 1.56 -27.80
C MET A 41 -5.83 2.33 -28.57
N LEU A 42 -6.72 3.05 -27.87
CA LEU A 42 -7.73 3.88 -28.54
C LEU A 42 -7.11 5.07 -29.28
N GLN A 43 -6.08 5.69 -28.71
CA GLN A 43 -5.36 6.80 -29.33
C GLN A 43 -4.59 6.36 -30.57
N ASP A 44 -3.87 5.23 -30.48
CA ASP A 44 -3.14 4.63 -31.60
C ASP A 44 -4.12 4.26 -32.73
N TYR A 45 -5.22 3.59 -32.38
CA TYR A 45 -6.23 3.20 -33.35
C TYR A 45 -6.87 4.40 -34.05
N ARG A 46 -7.12 5.50 -33.31
CA ARG A 46 -7.61 6.75 -33.89
C ARG A 46 -6.61 7.35 -34.87
N GLN A 47 -5.33 7.37 -34.52
CA GLN A 47 -4.27 7.89 -35.38
C GLN A 47 -4.19 7.10 -36.69
N ASP A 48 -4.12 5.77 -36.60
CA ASP A 48 -4.13 4.87 -37.77
C ASP A 48 -5.36 5.10 -38.65
N TYR A 49 -6.51 5.36 -38.03
CA TYR A 49 -7.77 5.59 -38.75
C TYR A 49 -7.78 6.93 -39.49
N LEU A 50 -7.21 7.98 -38.90
CA LEU A 50 -7.07 9.29 -39.55
C LEU A 50 -6.09 9.24 -40.74
N GLU A 51 -5.00 8.48 -40.62
CA GLU A 51 -4.03 8.29 -41.71
C GLU A 51 -4.68 7.59 -42.92
N LYS A 52 -5.48 6.54 -42.67
CA LYS A 52 -6.25 5.85 -43.72
C LYS A 52 -7.24 6.79 -44.39
N LEU A 53 -7.93 7.64 -43.63
CA LEU A 53 -8.83 8.64 -44.19
C LEU A 53 -8.08 9.63 -45.10
N GLN A 54 -6.93 10.14 -44.64
CA GLN A 54 -6.13 11.08 -45.43
C GLN A 54 -5.70 10.47 -46.77
N GLN A 55 -5.26 9.21 -46.77
CA GLN A 55 -4.91 8.48 -47.99
C GLN A 55 -6.12 8.27 -48.91
N ALA A 56 -7.26 7.88 -48.35
CA ALA A 56 -8.48 7.67 -49.14
C ALA A 56 -9.01 8.97 -49.77
N MET A 57 -8.91 10.10 -49.06
CA MET A 57 -9.28 11.41 -49.58
C MET A 57 -8.40 11.84 -50.76
N GLN A 58 -7.10 11.55 -50.73
CA GLN A 58 -6.20 11.81 -51.88
C GLN A 58 -6.59 11.00 -53.13
N GLY A 59 -7.24 9.84 -52.95
CA GLY A 59 -7.71 8.97 -54.03
C GLY A 59 -9.10 9.29 -54.59
N GLY A 60 -9.79 10.35 -54.13
CA GLY A 60 -11.13 10.72 -54.61
C GLY A 60 -12.28 9.96 -53.93
N MET A 61 -12.26 9.91 -52.59
CA MET A 61 -13.26 9.21 -51.77
C MET A 61 -14.72 9.69 -52.01
N PRO A 62 -15.70 8.77 -52.12
CA PRO A 62 -17.12 9.10 -52.16
C PRO A 62 -17.60 9.86 -50.91
N ALA A 63 -18.52 10.82 -51.09
CA ALA A 63 -19.04 11.64 -49.99
C ALA A 63 -19.71 10.82 -48.85
N ALA A 64 -20.38 9.72 -49.19
CA ALA A 64 -21.00 8.83 -48.20
C ALA A 64 -19.96 8.15 -47.30
N ASP A 65 -18.80 7.77 -47.87
CA ASP A 65 -17.71 7.18 -47.09
C ASP A 65 -17.09 8.22 -46.17
N CYS A 66 -16.86 9.44 -46.64
CA CYS A 66 -16.37 10.55 -45.81
C CYS A 66 -17.28 10.79 -44.58
N TYR A 67 -18.60 10.76 -44.76
CA TYR A 67 -19.55 10.88 -43.66
C TYR A 67 -19.44 9.73 -42.65
N ASN A 68 -19.35 8.49 -43.12
CA ASN A 68 -19.18 7.32 -42.24
C ASN A 68 -17.89 7.41 -41.41
N TYR A 69 -16.79 7.86 -42.03
CA TYR A 69 -15.51 8.08 -41.37
C TYR A 69 -15.61 9.13 -40.25
N GLN A 70 -16.22 10.30 -40.54
CA GLN A 70 -16.39 11.36 -39.54
C GLN A 70 -17.21 10.89 -38.34
N ARG A 71 -18.30 10.13 -38.58
CA ARG A 71 -19.13 9.58 -37.50
C ARG A 71 -18.35 8.60 -36.62
N PHE A 72 -17.52 7.76 -37.22
CA PHE A 72 -16.71 6.81 -36.47
C PHE A 72 -15.62 7.51 -35.66
N ILE A 73 -14.96 8.54 -36.21
CA ILE A 73 -14.02 9.37 -35.45
C ILE A 73 -14.69 10.02 -34.25
N ALA A 74 -15.89 10.58 -34.40
CA ALA A 74 -16.63 11.13 -33.26
C ALA A 74 -16.94 10.07 -32.19
N THR A 75 -17.18 8.82 -32.60
CA THR A 75 -17.42 7.71 -31.67
C THR A 75 -16.13 7.31 -30.94
N LEU A 76 -14.98 7.30 -31.63
CA LEU A 76 -13.66 7.08 -31.03
C LEU A 76 -13.27 8.20 -30.06
N ASP A 77 -13.54 9.45 -30.42
CA ASP A 77 -13.28 10.61 -29.56
C ASP A 77 -14.07 10.52 -28.26
N GLU A 78 -15.35 10.14 -28.33
CA GLU A 78 -16.15 9.88 -27.13
C GLU A 78 -15.60 8.72 -26.31
N ALA A 79 -15.22 7.61 -26.94
CA ALA A 79 -14.63 6.46 -26.23
C ALA A 79 -13.31 6.83 -25.53
N ILE A 80 -12.45 7.61 -26.19
CA ILE A 80 -11.20 8.14 -25.61
C ILE A 80 -11.52 9.03 -24.42
N HIS A 81 -12.50 9.94 -24.55
CA HIS A 81 -12.91 10.81 -23.45
C HIS A 81 -13.39 10.00 -22.24
N GLN A 82 -14.26 9.01 -22.45
CA GLN A 82 -14.71 8.12 -21.38
C GLN A 82 -13.54 7.35 -20.74
N GLN A 83 -12.59 6.87 -21.54
CA GLN A 83 -11.43 6.15 -21.04
C GLN A 83 -10.47 7.05 -20.25
N MET A 84 -10.33 8.32 -20.63
CA MET A 84 -9.60 9.32 -19.84
C MET A 84 -10.24 9.54 -18.46
N LEU A 85 -11.58 9.59 -18.39
CA LEU A 85 -12.29 9.70 -17.11
C LEU A 85 -12.07 8.46 -16.24
N VAL A 86 -12.05 7.26 -16.83
CA VAL A 86 -11.73 6.01 -16.12
C VAL A 86 -10.30 6.06 -15.57
N LEU A 87 -9.32 6.50 -16.37
CA LEU A 87 -7.94 6.65 -15.92
C LEU A 87 -7.83 7.66 -14.77
N GLY A 88 -8.48 8.82 -14.88
CA GLY A 88 -8.49 9.83 -13.81
C GLY A 88 -9.06 9.29 -12.50
N ARG A 89 -10.19 8.57 -12.54
CA ARG A 89 -10.74 7.89 -11.35
C ARG A 89 -9.78 6.84 -10.78
N ALA A 90 -9.08 6.09 -11.63
CA ALA A 90 -8.11 5.10 -11.19
C ALA A 90 -6.90 5.76 -10.51
N ASP A 91 -6.44 6.91 -11.01
CA ASP A 91 -5.39 7.72 -10.38
C ASP A 91 -5.83 8.23 -9.00
N GLU A 92 -7.03 8.80 -8.88
CA GLU A 92 -7.60 9.25 -7.60
C GLU A 92 -7.70 8.11 -6.58
N GLN A 93 -8.20 6.95 -7.01
CA GLN A 93 -8.29 5.76 -6.15
C GLN A 93 -6.91 5.27 -5.72
N LEU A 94 -5.93 5.28 -6.62
CA LEU A 94 -4.56 4.88 -6.31
C LEU A 94 -3.93 5.80 -5.26
N GLU A 95 -4.11 7.12 -5.39
CA GLU A 95 -3.63 8.08 -4.39
C GLU A 95 -4.33 7.88 -3.04
N GLY A 96 -5.64 7.67 -3.03
CA GLY A 96 -6.38 7.31 -1.81
C GLY A 96 -5.86 6.01 -1.17
N GLY A 97 -5.53 5.01 -1.99
CA GLY A 97 -4.91 3.76 -1.54
C GLY A 97 -3.54 3.98 -0.89
N LYS A 98 -2.69 4.84 -1.49
CA LYS A 98 -1.36 5.19 -0.94
C LYS A 98 -1.47 5.90 0.40
N VAL A 99 -2.47 6.76 0.58
CA VAL A 99 -2.73 7.44 1.87
C VAL A 99 -3.09 6.40 2.93
N LYS A 100 -4.09 5.55 2.66
CA LYS A 100 -4.53 4.51 3.61
C LYS A 100 -3.40 3.56 4.01
N TRP A 101 -2.61 3.09 3.04
CA TRP A 101 -1.47 2.23 3.34
C TRP A 101 -0.43 2.91 4.24
N ARG A 102 -0.13 4.20 4.02
CA ARG A 102 0.78 4.96 4.89
C ARG A 102 0.23 5.14 6.30
N GLU A 103 -1.08 5.31 6.46
CA GLU A 103 -1.74 5.42 7.76
C GLU A 103 -1.65 4.10 8.54
N GLU A 104 -1.98 2.97 7.92
CA GLU A 104 -1.85 1.65 8.56
C GLU A 104 -0.40 1.34 8.91
N LYS A 105 0.55 1.65 8.01
CA LYS A 105 1.97 1.46 8.28
C LYS A 105 2.44 2.32 9.46
N ARG A 106 1.97 3.57 9.57
CA ARG A 106 2.29 4.45 10.72
C ARG A 106 1.72 3.88 12.02
N ARG A 107 0.50 3.35 11.99
CA ARG A 107 -0.15 2.72 13.13
C ARG A 107 0.65 1.50 13.62
N LEU A 108 1.04 0.62 12.70
CA LEU A 108 1.90 -0.53 13.00
C LEU A 108 3.22 -0.09 13.65
N ASN A 109 3.94 0.85 13.05
CA ASN A 109 5.20 1.35 13.59
C ASN A 109 5.03 1.94 15.00
N SER A 110 3.88 2.55 15.29
CA SER A 110 3.58 3.11 16.61
C SER A 110 3.41 2.01 17.66
N PHE A 111 2.74 0.90 17.31
CA PHE A 111 2.63 -0.24 18.21
C PHE A 111 3.95 -0.97 18.41
N ASP A 112 4.75 -1.16 17.35
CA ASP A 112 6.09 -1.75 17.48
C ASP A 112 6.97 -0.89 18.41
N ALA A 113 6.90 0.45 18.31
CA ALA A 113 7.63 1.34 19.21
C ALA A 113 7.16 1.24 20.67
N LEU A 114 5.86 1.04 20.91
CA LEU A 114 5.31 0.80 22.26
C LEU A 114 5.80 -0.53 22.82
N LEU A 115 5.84 -1.59 22.01
CA LEU A 115 6.33 -2.91 22.42
C LEU A 115 7.79 -2.82 22.88
N VAL A 116 8.66 -2.21 22.07
CA VAL A 116 10.08 -2.01 22.42
C VAL A 116 10.24 -1.25 23.74
N ARG A 117 9.40 -0.25 24.01
CA ARG A 117 9.44 0.50 25.28
C ARG A 117 9.00 -0.37 26.46
N GLN A 118 7.95 -1.17 26.29
CA GLN A 118 7.48 -2.08 27.32
C GLN A 118 8.55 -3.13 27.66
N GLU A 119 9.18 -3.75 26.66
CA GLU A 119 10.22 -4.75 26.87
C GLU A 119 11.43 -4.18 27.60
N ARG A 120 11.85 -2.95 27.26
CA ARG A 120 12.91 -2.25 27.99
C ARG A 120 12.54 -1.99 29.45
N ALA A 121 11.30 -1.57 29.72
CA ALA A 121 10.84 -1.33 31.08
C ALA A 121 10.80 -2.63 31.90
N GLU A 122 10.31 -3.73 31.30
CA GLU A 122 10.29 -5.06 31.92
C GLU A 122 11.71 -5.55 32.23
N ALA A 123 12.66 -5.40 31.30
CA ALA A 123 14.06 -5.77 31.51
C ALA A 123 14.72 -4.99 32.66
N ILE A 124 14.43 -3.70 32.81
CA ILE A 124 14.94 -2.89 33.94
C ILE A 124 14.38 -3.38 35.27
N VAL A 125 13.08 -3.71 35.32
CA VAL A 125 12.45 -4.24 36.54
C VAL A 125 13.04 -5.59 36.92
N GLU A 126 13.25 -6.47 35.94
CA GLU A 126 13.77 -7.81 36.19
C GLU A 126 15.24 -7.77 36.63
N ASN A 127 16.08 -6.97 35.97
CA ASN A 127 17.48 -6.76 36.38
C ASN A 127 17.57 -6.26 37.85
N ARG A 128 16.70 -5.32 38.24
CA ARG A 128 16.63 -4.85 39.64
C ARG A 128 16.21 -5.95 40.62
N ARG A 129 15.35 -6.88 40.22
CA ARG A 129 14.93 -8.02 41.06
C ARG A 129 16.06 -9.02 41.21
N GLU A 130 16.72 -9.37 40.11
CA GLU A 130 17.89 -10.25 40.10
C GLU A 130 19.03 -9.69 40.96
N GLN A 131 19.33 -8.40 40.82
CA GLN A 131 20.33 -7.72 41.64
C GLN A 131 20.01 -7.83 43.13
N ARG A 132 18.77 -7.53 43.53
CA ARG A 132 18.35 -7.65 44.94
C ARG A 132 18.44 -9.09 45.46
N ALA A 133 18.02 -10.07 44.67
CA ALA A 133 18.10 -11.48 45.05
C ALA A 133 19.55 -11.93 45.25
N ASN A 134 20.46 -11.50 44.37
CA ASN A 134 21.90 -11.77 44.48
C ASN A 134 22.50 -11.10 45.72
N ASP A 135 22.15 -9.84 45.98
CA ASP A 135 22.64 -9.10 47.15
C ASP A 135 22.16 -9.76 48.46
N GLU A 136 20.90 -10.19 48.52
CA GLU A 136 20.36 -10.93 49.67
C GLU A 136 21.06 -12.27 49.88
N PHE A 137 21.34 -13.01 48.81
CA PHE A 137 22.06 -14.27 48.87
C PHE A 137 23.51 -14.07 49.36
N ALA A 138 24.21 -13.08 48.83
CA ALA A 138 25.57 -12.72 49.26
C ALA A 138 25.59 -12.29 50.74
N ALA A 139 24.62 -11.47 51.16
CA ALA A 139 24.50 -11.05 52.55
C ALA A 139 24.23 -12.24 53.50
N ARG A 140 23.41 -13.22 53.11
CA ARG A 140 23.19 -14.45 53.89
C ARG A 140 24.47 -15.27 54.00
N LEU A 141 25.23 -15.42 52.91
CA LEU A 141 26.50 -16.15 52.91
C LEU A 141 27.54 -15.47 53.82
N MET A 142 27.62 -14.13 53.81
CA MET A 142 28.52 -13.39 54.71
C MET A 142 28.10 -13.48 56.18
N ARG A 143 26.79 -13.59 56.46
CA ARG A 143 26.26 -13.67 57.83
C ARG A 143 26.36 -15.09 58.42
N HIS A 144 26.59 -16.09 57.58
CA HIS A 144 26.98 -17.44 57.95
C HIS A 144 28.43 -17.68 57.50
N PRO A 145 29.45 -17.10 58.16
CA PRO A 145 30.80 -17.61 57.97
C PRO A 145 30.74 -19.08 58.41
N ALA A 146 31.08 -19.99 57.50
CA ALA A 146 31.37 -21.37 57.87
C ALA A 146 32.33 -21.29 59.06
N GLY A 147 31.87 -21.77 60.22
CA GLY A 147 32.72 -21.92 61.39
C GLY A 147 33.95 -22.69 60.93
N VAL A 148 35.09 -22.02 60.96
CA VAL A 148 36.40 -22.64 60.84
C VAL A 148 36.52 -23.56 62.05
N HIS A 149 36.36 -24.86 61.84
CA HIS A 149 36.93 -25.94 62.65
C HIS A 149 37.12 -27.17 61.78
#